data_AF-A0A522EPG1-F1
#
_entry.id   AF-A0A522EPG1-F1
#
_cell.length_a   1.000
_cell.length_b   1.000
_cell.length_c   1.000
_cell.angle_alpha   90.00
_cell.angle_beta   90.00
_cell.angle_gamma   90.00
#
_symmetry.space_group_name_H-M   'P 1'
#
loop_
_entity.id
_entity.type
_entity.pdbx_description
1 polymer ?
#
loop_
_entity_poly.entity_id
_entity_poly.type
_entity_poly.pdbx_seq_one_letter_code
_entity_poly.pdbx_strand_id
1 'polypeptide(L)'
;MSAPIDAWQEVLDFWFGAPGSPEFNTERNLWFTKSAATDQAIEHAFGALHARAIGGQLNAWAEAPASACALIVLLDQFSRNLYRDDARAFAGDAQALALARRMVDTGAERRLPTEQSSRVVYAGRST
;
A
#
# COMPACT_ATOMS: atom_id res chain seq x y z
N MET A 1 20.34 9.30 16.65
CA MET A 1 19.17 10.06 16.15
C MET A 1 18.83 9.46 14.80
N SER A 2 17.80 8.61 14.73
CA SER A 2 17.37 8.04 13.45
C SER A 2 16.88 9.15 12.53
N ALA A 3 17.24 9.11 11.25
CA ALA A 3 16.76 10.05 10.25
C ALA A 3 15.21 10.05 10.23
N PRO A 4 14.56 11.17 9.88
CA PRO A 4 13.11 11.16 9.66
C PRO A 4 12.78 10.10 8.61
N ILE A 5 11.87 9.20 8.96
CA ILE A 5 11.37 8.18 8.05
C ILE A 5 10.45 8.88 7.05
N ASP A 6 10.60 8.59 5.76
CA ASP A 6 9.69 9.12 4.76
C ASP A 6 8.31 8.48 4.92
N ALA A 7 7.24 9.23 4.67
CA ALA A 7 5.87 8.73 4.85
C ALA A 7 5.54 7.47 4.01
N TRP A 8 6.21 7.27 2.86
CA TRP A 8 6.02 6.03 2.08
C TRP A 8 6.63 4.81 2.76
N GLN A 9 7.72 5.00 3.50
CA GLN A 9 8.37 3.94 4.27
C GLN A 9 7.51 3.56 5.47
N GLU A 10 6.88 4.54 6.15
CA GLU A 10 5.93 4.25 7.25
C GLU A 10 4.75 3.38 6.77
N VAL A 11 4.23 3.62 5.57
CA VAL A 11 3.17 2.78 4.98
C VAL A 11 3.65 1.36 4.75
N LEU A 12 4.85 1.18 4.19
CA LEU A 12 5.41 -0.15 3.94
C LEU A 12 5.73 -0.87 5.25
N ASP A 13 6.32 -0.20 6.21
CA ASP A 13 6.67 -0.78 7.52
C ASP A 13 5.41 -1.18 8.29
N PHE A 14 4.36 -0.36 8.23
CA PHE A 14 3.08 -0.67 8.84
C PHE A 14 2.43 -1.89 8.20
N TRP A 15 2.37 -1.96 6.87
CA TRP A 15 1.66 -3.01 6.15
C TRP A 15 2.45 -4.33 6.07
N PHE A 16 3.73 -4.26 5.72
CA PHE A 16 4.60 -5.43 5.50
C PHE A 16 5.52 -5.78 6.68
N GLY A 17 5.53 -4.95 7.73
CA GLY A 17 6.51 -5.03 8.81
C GLY A 17 7.80 -4.29 8.46
N ALA A 18 8.51 -3.81 9.48
CA ALA A 18 9.81 -3.16 9.30
C ALA A 18 10.90 -4.22 9.00
N PRO A 19 11.91 -3.93 8.17
CA PRO A 19 13.03 -4.84 7.93
C PRO A 19 13.67 -5.34 9.23
N GLY A 20 13.82 -6.67 9.36
CA GLY A 20 14.41 -7.31 10.55
C GLY A 20 13.42 -7.55 11.70
N SER A 21 12.16 -7.15 11.56
CA SER A 21 11.09 -7.56 12.48
C SER A 21 10.69 -9.03 12.23
N PRO A 22 10.23 -9.77 13.25
CA PRO A 22 9.68 -11.12 13.08
C PRO A 22 8.56 -11.20 12.03
N GLU A 23 7.88 -10.08 11.79
CA GLU A 23 6.75 -9.94 10.89
C GLU A 23 7.15 -9.68 9.43
N PHE A 24 8.38 -9.22 9.18
CA PHE A 24 8.86 -8.91 7.83
C PHE A 24 8.88 -10.16 6.95
N ASN A 25 8.25 -10.08 5.78
CA ASN A 25 8.19 -11.18 4.80
C ASN A 25 7.44 -12.44 5.31
N THR A 26 6.46 -12.25 6.20
CA THR A 26 5.51 -13.30 6.63
C THR A 26 4.08 -12.91 6.25
N GLU A 27 3.29 -13.87 5.75
CA GLU A 27 1.86 -13.64 5.44
C GLU A 27 1.11 -13.29 6.73
N ARG A 28 0.79 -12.01 6.92
CA ARG A 28 -0.03 -11.57 8.06
C ARG A 28 -1.50 -11.92 7.81
N ASN A 29 -1.93 -13.11 8.25
CA ASN A 29 -3.36 -13.48 8.34
C ASN A 29 -4.23 -12.43 9.07
N LEU A 30 -3.61 -11.57 9.89
CA LEU A 30 -4.28 -10.52 10.67
C LEU A 30 -4.91 -9.40 9.83
N TRP A 31 -4.41 -9.11 8.61
CA TRP A 31 -5.00 -8.07 7.73
C TRP A 31 -6.06 -8.63 6.81
N PHE A 32 -5.99 -9.94 6.53
CA PHE A 32 -7.01 -10.69 5.81
C PHE A 32 -8.23 -11.02 6.69
N THR A 33 -8.08 -10.93 8.01
CA THR A 33 -9.19 -11.02 8.96
C THR A 33 -9.76 -9.63 9.20
N LYS A 34 -11.08 -9.44 9.02
CA LYS A 34 -11.75 -8.17 9.37
C LYS A 34 -11.45 -7.86 10.85
N SER A 35 -10.68 -6.80 11.10
CA SER A 35 -10.27 -6.37 12.44
C SER A 35 -10.55 -4.88 12.59
N ALA A 36 -11.53 -4.55 13.43
CA ALA A 36 -11.89 -3.16 13.72
C ALA A 36 -10.70 -2.37 14.29
N ALA A 37 -9.80 -3.03 15.03
CA ALA A 37 -8.58 -2.42 15.57
C ALA A 37 -7.61 -2.01 14.45
N THR A 38 -7.48 -2.84 13.41
CA THR A 38 -6.64 -2.51 12.25
C THR A 38 -7.24 -1.35 11.45
N ASP A 39 -8.55 -1.35 11.26
CA ASP A 39 -9.24 -0.29 10.52
C ASP A 39 -9.10 1.06 11.24
N GLN A 40 -9.27 1.09 12.57
CA GLN A 40 -9.05 2.29 13.38
C GLN A 40 -7.58 2.75 13.36
N ALA A 41 -6.63 1.83 13.41
CA ALA A 41 -5.21 2.17 13.31
C ALA A 41 -4.88 2.80 11.94
N ILE A 42 -5.43 2.25 10.85
CA ILE A 42 -5.29 2.81 9.50
C ILE A 42 -5.91 4.21 9.43
N GLU A 43 -7.13 4.37 9.92
CA GLU A 43 -7.83 5.65 9.92
C GLU A 43 -7.04 6.73 10.66
N HIS A 44 -6.61 6.42 11.88
CA HIS A 44 -5.90 7.36 12.73
C HIS A 44 -4.51 7.73 12.16
N ALA A 45 -3.73 6.74 11.71
CA ALA A 45 -2.36 6.99 11.28
C ALA A 45 -2.26 7.46 9.82
N PHE A 46 -3.16 7.01 8.94
CA PHE A 46 -3.00 7.17 7.50
C PHE A 46 -4.22 7.71 6.76
N GLY A 47 -5.34 8.00 7.44
CA GLY A 47 -6.55 8.53 6.79
C GLY A 47 -6.30 9.81 5.98
N ALA A 48 -5.50 10.74 6.50
CA ALA A 48 -5.11 11.95 5.79
C ALA A 48 -4.21 11.64 4.57
N LEU A 49 -3.30 10.69 4.71
CA LEU A 49 -2.38 10.29 3.63
C LEU A 49 -3.12 9.56 2.51
N HIS A 50 -4.09 8.70 2.87
CA HIS A 50 -5.02 8.06 1.95
C HIS A 50 -5.82 9.08 1.14
N ALA A 51 -6.41 10.08 1.80
CA ALA A 51 -7.16 11.13 1.11
C ALA A 51 -6.29 11.89 0.09
N ARG A 52 -5.02 12.17 0.44
CA ARG A 52 -4.05 12.78 -0.47
C ARG A 52 -3.70 11.86 -1.65
N ALA A 53 -3.60 10.55 -1.43
CA ALA A 53 -3.36 9.55 -2.48
C ALA A 53 -4.52 9.51 -3.48
N ILE A 54 -5.76 9.42 -3.01
CA ILE A 54 -6.98 9.48 -3.84
C ILE A 54 -7.03 10.79 -4.63
N GLY A 55 -6.66 11.91 -4.00
CA GLY A 55 -6.57 13.22 -4.67
C GLY A 55 -5.41 13.39 -5.66
N GLY A 56 -4.56 12.36 -5.87
CA GLY A 56 -3.41 12.42 -6.78
C GLY A 56 -2.24 13.28 -6.28
N GLN A 57 -2.27 13.74 -5.04
CA GLN A 57 -1.24 14.61 -4.47
C GLN A 57 0.06 13.88 -4.12
N LEU A 58 0.05 12.54 -4.18
CA LEU A 58 1.21 11.68 -3.95
C LEU A 58 1.78 11.09 -5.25
N ASN A 59 1.41 11.61 -6.43
CA ASN A 59 1.87 11.06 -7.72
C ASN A 59 3.40 10.96 -7.86
N ALA A 60 4.16 11.83 -7.18
CA ALA A 60 5.62 11.76 -7.16
C ALA A 60 6.16 10.42 -6.59
N TRP A 61 5.37 9.71 -5.76
CA TRP A 61 5.74 8.40 -5.24
C TRP A 61 5.82 7.33 -6.33
N ALA A 62 5.17 7.53 -7.47
CA ALA A 62 5.23 6.61 -8.61
C ALA A 62 6.63 6.52 -9.26
N GLU A 63 7.56 7.42 -8.92
CA GLU A 63 8.87 7.52 -9.58
C GLU A 63 9.93 6.55 -9.02
N ALA A 64 9.70 5.97 -7.85
CA ALA A 64 10.58 4.94 -7.28
C ALA A 64 9.79 3.67 -6.90
N PRO A 65 10.35 2.46 -7.08
CA PRO A 65 9.60 1.22 -6.88
C PRO A 65 8.98 1.08 -5.48
N ALA A 66 9.73 1.40 -4.42
CA ALA A 66 9.26 1.25 -3.05
C ALA A 66 8.12 2.22 -2.73
N SER A 67 8.28 3.51 -3.04
CA SER A 67 7.23 4.50 -2.83
C SER A 67 6.00 4.25 -3.72
N ALA A 68 6.18 3.69 -4.91
CA ALA A 68 5.08 3.29 -5.79
C ALA A 68 4.29 2.12 -5.19
N CYS A 69 4.97 1.15 -4.59
CA CYS A 69 4.32 0.07 -3.85
C CYS A 69 3.50 0.62 -2.66
N ALA A 70 4.06 1.57 -1.90
CA ALA A 70 3.35 2.24 -0.81
C ALA A 70 2.08 2.95 -1.30
N LEU A 71 2.15 3.62 -2.45
CA LEU A 71 1.00 4.27 -3.06
C LEU A 71 -0.09 3.24 -3.47
N ILE A 72 0.29 2.09 -4.01
CA ILE A 72 -0.66 0.98 -4.29
C ILE A 72 -1.35 0.50 -3.00
N VAL A 73 -0.61 0.35 -1.91
CA VAL A 73 -1.16 -0.05 -0.60
C VAL A 73 -2.19 0.97 -0.10
N LEU A 74 -1.89 2.27 -0.20
CA LEU A 74 -2.85 3.33 0.14
C LEU A 74 -4.11 3.25 -0.72
N LEU A 75 -3.96 3.15 -2.04
CA LEU A 75 -5.07 3.24 -2.99
C LEU A 75 -6.00 2.02 -2.96
N ASP A 76 -5.46 0.81 -2.78
CA ASP A 76 -6.25 -0.43 -2.81
C ASP A 76 -6.50 -0.99 -1.41
N GLN A 77 -5.45 -1.29 -0.65
CA GLN A 77 -5.60 -2.01 0.61
C GLN A 77 -6.23 -1.13 1.70
N PHE A 78 -5.73 0.09 1.90
CA PHE A 78 -6.27 0.98 2.94
C PHE A 78 -7.69 1.43 2.59
N SER A 79 -8.03 1.62 1.32
CA SER A 79 -9.41 1.91 0.89
C SER A 79 -10.38 0.83 1.37
N ARG A 80 -10.01 -0.46 1.24
CA ARG A 80 -10.85 -1.60 1.67
C ARG A 80 -10.99 -1.71 3.18
N ASN A 81 -9.99 -1.28 3.94
CA ASN A 81 -10.07 -1.22 5.41
C ASN A 81 -10.88 -0.02 5.89
N LEU A 82 -10.67 1.17 5.32
CA LEU A 82 -11.33 2.42 5.72
C LEU A 82 -12.82 2.46 5.37
N TYR A 83 -13.20 1.85 4.24
CA TYR A 83 -14.55 1.95 3.69
C TYR A 83 -15.19 0.57 3.50
N ARG A 84 -15.11 -0.29 4.51
CA ARG A 84 -15.71 -1.62 4.44
C ARG A 84 -17.19 -1.53 4.08
N ASP A 85 -17.58 -2.40 3.16
CA ASP A 85 -18.97 -2.54 2.71
C ASP A 85 -19.54 -1.22 2.09
N ASP A 86 -18.65 -0.32 1.64
CA ASP A 86 -18.96 0.97 0.99
C ASP A 86 -18.25 1.10 -0.37
N ALA A 87 -18.90 1.74 -1.34
CA ALA A 87 -18.36 1.92 -2.70
C ALA A 87 -17.04 2.71 -2.75
N ARG A 88 -16.78 3.56 -1.74
CA ARG A 88 -15.50 4.29 -1.60
C ARG A 88 -14.30 3.37 -1.45
N ALA A 89 -14.48 2.11 -1.04
CA ALA A 89 -13.40 1.13 -0.98
C ALA A 89 -12.73 0.87 -2.34
N PHE A 90 -13.39 1.21 -3.44
CA PHE A 90 -12.90 0.99 -4.80
C PHE A 90 -12.47 2.28 -5.49
N ALA A 91 -12.48 3.42 -4.78
CA ALA A 91 -12.19 4.74 -5.35
C ALA A 91 -10.75 4.85 -5.91
N GLY A 92 -9.80 4.09 -5.34
CA GLY A 92 -8.40 4.06 -5.78
C GLY A 92 -8.05 2.96 -6.78
N ASP A 93 -8.97 2.03 -7.08
CA ASP A 93 -8.66 0.80 -7.83
C ASP A 93 -8.07 1.09 -9.22
N ALA A 94 -8.63 2.06 -9.94
CA ALA A 94 -8.14 2.43 -11.27
C ALA A 94 -6.71 3.01 -11.22
N GLN A 95 -6.40 3.83 -10.22
CA GLN A 95 -5.06 4.40 -10.03
C GLN A 95 -4.06 3.33 -9.61
N ALA A 96 -4.44 2.45 -8.68
CA ALA A 96 -3.61 1.33 -8.23
C ALA A 96 -3.29 0.37 -9.38
N LEU A 97 -4.30 0.01 -10.18
CA LEU A 97 -4.16 -0.87 -11.34
C LEU A 97 -3.21 -0.28 -12.39
N ALA A 98 -3.39 1.00 -12.74
CA ALA A 98 -2.53 1.67 -13.72
C ALA A 98 -1.07 1.72 -13.26
N LEU A 99 -0.84 2.03 -11.98
CA LEU A 99 0.49 2.08 -11.39
C LEU A 99 1.13 0.68 -11.33
N ALA A 100 0.38 -0.33 -10.90
CA ALA A 100 0.85 -1.70 -10.83
C ALA A 100 1.24 -2.25 -12.20
N ARG A 101 0.43 -2.00 -13.24
CA ARG A 101 0.76 -2.36 -14.62
C ARG A 101 2.04 -1.69 -15.10
N ARG A 102 2.19 -0.38 -14.91
CA ARG A 102 3.44 0.34 -15.21
C ARG A 102 4.65 -0.31 -14.54
N MET A 103 4.52 -0.69 -13.27
CA MET A 103 5.62 -1.33 -12.54
C MET A 103 5.99 -2.68 -13.15
N VAL A 104 5.01 -3.53 -13.45
CA VAL A 104 5.22 -4.85 -14.09
C VAL A 104 5.82 -4.70 -15.48
N ASP A 105 5.28 -3.81 -16.30
CA ASP A 105 5.74 -3.59 -17.69
C ASP A 105 7.19 -3.12 -17.75
N THR A 106 7.61 -2.29 -16.78
CA THR A 106 8.99 -1.78 -16.67
C THR A 106 9.93 -2.71 -15.89
N GLY A 107 9.41 -3.74 -15.25
CA GLY A 107 10.18 -4.60 -14.35
C GLY A 107 10.62 -3.96 -13.04
N ALA A 108 9.97 -2.87 -12.65
CA ALA A 108 10.27 -2.15 -11.41
C ALA A 108 9.92 -2.97 -10.16
N GLU A 109 8.88 -3.80 -10.22
CA GLU A 109 8.43 -4.72 -9.16
C GLU A 109 9.51 -5.75 -8.78
N ARG A 110 10.40 -6.12 -9.70
CA ARG A 110 11.50 -7.07 -9.42
C ARG A 110 12.57 -6.50 -8.51
N ARG A 111 12.57 -5.18 -8.29
CA ARG A 111 13.48 -4.51 -7.34
C ARG A 111 12.93 -4.49 -5.92
N LEU A 112 11.71 -5.01 -5.70
CA LEU A 112 11.07 -5.06 -4.40
C LEU A 112 11.31 -6.40 -3.70
N PRO A 113 11.26 -6.45 -2.36
CA PRO A 113 11.12 -7.69 -1.61
C PRO A 113 9.92 -8.52 -2.08
N THR A 114 9.96 -9.83 -1.85
CA THR A 114 8.98 -10.80 -2.39
C THR A 114 7.53 -10.43 -2.12
N GLU A 115 7.17 -10.04 -0.89
CA GLU A 115 5.79 -9.67 -0.54
C GLU A 115 5.31 -8.39 -1.23
N GLN A 116 6.18 -7.37 -1.30
CA GLN A 116 5.88 -6.11 -1.98
C GLN A 116 5.75 -6.33 -3.50
N SER A 117 6.65 -7.13 -4.08
CA SER A 117 6.62 -7.52 -5.49
C SER A 117 5.34 -8.27 -5.83
N SER A 118 4.99 -9.27 -5.01
CA SER A 118 3.75 -10.03 -5.13
C SER A 118 2.54 -9.10 -5.06
N ARG A 119 2.55 -8.13 -4.14
CA ARG A 119 1.45 -7.18 -4.02
C ARG A 119 1.22 -6.38 -5.31
N VAL A 120 2.30 -5.87 -5.91
CA VAL A 120 2.25 -5.15 -7.18
C VAL A 120 1.71 -6.05 -8.30
N VAL A 121 2.21 -7.28 -8.41
CA VAL A 121 1.76 -8.23 -9.44
C VAL A 121 0.26 -8.53 -9.30
N TYR A 122 -0.25 -8.73 -8.08
CA TYR A 122 -1.66 -8.98 -7.85
C TYR A 122 -2.53 -7.76 -8.17
N ALA A 123 -2.12 -6.56 -7.76
CA ALA A 123 -2.83 -5.32 -8.10
C ALA A 123 -2.91 -5.09 -9.62
N GLY A 124 -1.91 -5.51 -10.37
CA GLY A 124 -1.88 -5.43 -11.84
C GLY A 124 -2.84 -6.38 -12.56
N ARG A 125 -3.39 -7.38 -11.86
CA ARG A 125 -4.23 -8.45 -12.42
C ARG A 125 -5.72 -8.32 -12.12
N SER A 126 -6.15 -7.37 -11.29
CA SER A 126 -7.57 -7.13 -11.04
C SER A 126 -8.29 -6.75 -12.34
N THR A 127 -9.11 -7.67 -12.84
CA THR A 127 -10.06 -7.51 -13.95
C THR A 127 -11.46 -7.31 -13.40
#